data_AF-A0A3D4B7C6-F1
#
_entry.id   AF-A0A3D4B7C6-F1
#
_cell.length_a   1.000
_cell.length_b   1.000
_cell.length_c   1.000
_cell.angle_alpha   90.00
_cell.angle_beta   90.00
_cell.angle_gamma   90.00
#
_symmetry.space_group_name_H-M   'P 1'
#
loop_
_entity.id
_entity.type
_entity.pdbx_description
1 polymer ?
#
loop_
_entity_poly.entity_id
_entity_poly.type
_entity_poly.pdbx_seq_one_letter_code
_entity_poly.pdbx_strand_id
1 'polypeptide(L)'
;MTSDWSSSDLDLSRHDAPRPEYPRPDFQRGTVEGLDWINLNGLWDFEFDPDNIGVDLGWYKNDDRLTQSIVVPFAWESHLAWDEGHLASNDNWFSKHAFRQPEKVNHANYRDQERYEIGWYGTLVDIPTHWTSKQVILHFCASDWET
;
A
#
# COMPACT_ATOMS: atom_id res chain seq x y z
N MET A 1 -33.85 -21.56 9.03
CA MET A 1 -33.49 -20.44 8.14
C MET A 1 -32.15 -19.92 8.62
N THR A 2 -31.10 -20.60 8.18
CA THR A 2 -29.71 -20.26 8.48
C THR A 2 -29.28 -19.21 7.46
N SER A 3 -28.95 -18.00 7.92
CA SER A 3 -28.38 -16.98 7.05
C SER A 3 -26.94 -17.39 6.73
N ASP A 4 -26.76 -17.80 5.49
CA ASP A 4 -25.49 -18.02 4.82
C ASP A 4 -24.77 -16.68 4.70
N TRP A 5 -23.63 -16.52 5.38
CA TRP A 5 -22.71 -15.43 5.08
C TRP A 5 -21.84 -15.89 3.91
N SER A 6 -22.41 -15.80 2.71
CA SER A 6 -21.65 -15.96 1.48
C SER A 6 -20.65 -14.82 1.40
N SER A 7 -19.37 -15.19 1.45
CA SER A 7 -18.26 -14.37 1.01
C SER A 7 -18.50 -14.01 -0.46
N SER A 8 -19.07 -12.84 -0.70
CA SER A 8 -19.27 -12.28 -2.04
C SER A 8 -18.74 -10.86 -2.04
N ASP A 9 -17.63 -10.70 -2.75
CA ASP A 9 -17.30 -9.53 -3.55
C ASP A 9 -17.21 -8.21 -2.77
N LEU A 10 -16.02 -7.97 -2.19
CA LEU A 10 -15.53 -6.60 -2.03
C LEU A 10 -15.43 -6.00 -3.43
N ASP A 11 -16.46 -5.26 -3.83
CA ASP A 11 -16.45 -4.41 -5.01
C ASP A 11 -15.39 -3.31 -4.81
N LEU A 12 -14.18 -3.53 -5.34
CA LEU A 12 -13.09 -2.55 -5.40
C LEU A 12 -13.40 -1.41 -6.39
N SER A 13 -14.64 -0.91 -6.40
CA SER A 13 -14.94 0.35 -7.07
C SER A 13 -14.25 1.48 -6.30
N ARG A 14 -13.67 2.42 -7.06
CA ARG A 14 -12.80 3.53 -6.59
C ARG A 14 -13.36 4.39 -5.43
N HIS A 15 -14.61 4.20 -5.02
CA HIS A 15 -15.24 4.91 -3.89
C HIS A 15 -14.93 4.32 -2.51
N ASP A 16 -14.38 3.09 -2.41
CA ASP A 16 -13.97 2.46 -1.14
C ASP A 16 -12.47 2.57 -0.86
N ALA A 17 -11.75 3.45 -1.57
CA ALA A 17 -10.33 3.64 -1.35
C ALA A 17 -10.06 4.11 0.10
N PRO A 18 -9.13 3.46 0.84
CA PRO A 18 -8.80 3.89 2.19
C PRO A 18 -8.24 5.31 2.16
N ARG A 19 -8.83 6.19 2.98
CA ARG A 19 -8.54 7.64 3.01
C ARG A 19 -8.73 8.30 1.64
N PRO A 20 -9.99 8.50 1.19
CA PRO A 20 -10.30 9.11 -0.11
C PRO A 20 -10.11 10.64 -0.11
N GLU A 21 -9.53 11.21 0.95
CA GLU A 21 -9.48 12.67 1.13
C GLU A 21 -8.61 13.35 0.07
N TYR A 22 -9.06 14.52 -0.38
CA TYR A 22 -8.35 15.39 -1.30
C TYR A 22 -6.93 15.66 -0.79
N PRO A 23 -5.87 15.41 -1.57
CA PRO A 23 -4.51 15.76 -1.15
C PRO A 23 -4.48 17.26 -0.90
N ARG A 24 -4.09 17.70 0.30
CA ARG A 24 -3.95 19.14 0.62
C ARG A 24 -2.89 19.72 -0.31
N PRO A 25 -3.25 20.46 -1.37
CA PRO A 25 -2.29 20.79 -2.39
C PRO A 25 -1.47 21.98 -1.91
N ASP A 26 -0.16 21.80 -1.82
CA ASP A 26 0.75 22.94 -1.79
C ASP A 26 0.72 23.72 -3.12
N PHE A 27 0.09 23.16 -4.16
CA PHE A 27 -0.15 23.76 -5.47
C PHE A 27 -1.65 23.81 -5.79
N GLN A 28 -2.25 25.00 -5.94
CA GLN A 28 -3.63 25.16 -6.41
C GLN A 28 -3.85 24.42 -7.74
N ARG A 29 -4.39 23.21 -7.64
CA ARG A 29 -5.00 22.45 -8.74
C ARG A 29 -6.48 22.27 -8.39
N GLY A 30 -7.32 22.08 -9.41
CA GLY A 30 -8.77 22.12 -9.28
C GLY A 30 -9.32 21.07 -8.30
N THR A 31 -10.57 21.23 -7.90
CA THR A 31 -11.17 20.50 -6.77
C THR A 31 -11.89 19.20 -7.17
N VAL A 32 -11.83 18.79 -8.45
CA VAL A 32 -12.64 17.68 -8.96
C VAL A 32 -11.78 16.44 -9.22
N GLU A 33 -12.00 15.37 -8.45
CA GLU A 33 -11.35 14.08 -8.65
C GLU A 33 -11.72 13.46 -10.02
N GLY A 34 -10.78 12.75 -10.64
CA GLY A 34 -10.87 12.21 -12.00
C GLY A 34 -10.66 13.26 -13.10
N LEU A 35 -10.90 14.54 -12.80
CA LEU A 35 -10.70 15.64 -13.74
C LEU A 35 -9.37 16.37 -13.50
N ASP A 36 -9.10 16.75 -12.25
CA ASP A 36 -7.95 17.57 -11.86
C ASP A 36 -6.85 16.75 -11.17
N TRP A 37 -7.24 15.67 -10.51
CA TRP A 37 -6.37 14.76 -9.76
C TRP A 37 -7.01 13.36 -9.67
N ILE A 38 -6.24 12.34 -9.34
CA ILE A 38 -6.72 10.97 -9.11
C ILE A 38 -6.10 10.46 -7.80
N ASN A 39 -6.91 9.88 -6.92
CA ASN A 39 -6.38 9.14 -5.79
C ASN A 39 -5.82 7.79 -6.23
N LEU A 40 -4.62 7.45 -5.75
CA LEU A 40 -3.97 6.16 -6.01
C LEU A 40 -3.93 5.27 -4.76
N ASN A 41 -4.55 5.65 -3.64
CA ASN A 41 -4.70 4.78 -2.48
C ASN A 41 -5.52 3.53 -2.85
N GLY A 42 -5.22 2.42 -2.19
CA GLY A 42 -5.81 1.12 -2.48
C GLY A 42 -4.76 0.02 -2.50
N LEU A 43 -5.11 -1.09 -3.15
CA LEU A 43 -4.25 -2.27 -3.26
C LEU A 43 -3.17 -2.06 -4.32
N TRP A 44 -1.91 -2.25 -3.92
CA TRP A 44 -0.73 -2.18 -4.77
C TRP A 44 -0.02 -3.53 -4.73
N ASP A 45 0.70 -3.86 -5.80
CA ASP A 45 1.64 -4.97 -5.81
C ASP A 45 2.82 -4.63 -4.89
N PHE A 46 3.34 -5.64 -4.19
CA PHE A 46 4.36 -5.45 -3.17
C PHE A 46 5.34 -6.61 -3.12
N GLU A 47 6.58 -6.30 -2.72
CA GLU A 47 7.57 -7.32 -2.34
C GLU A 47 8.62 -6.74 -1.41
N PHE A 48 9.07 -7.53 -0.43
CA PHE A 48 10.23 -7.14 0.36
C PHE A 48 11.53 -7.43 -0.41
N ASP A 49 12.51 -6.53 -0.31
CA ASP A 49 13.83 -6.68 -0.94
C ASP A 49 14.92 -6.82 0.12
N PRO A 50 15.00 -8.00 0.76
CA PRO A 50 15.84 -8.22 1.92
C PRO A 50 17.33 -8.00 1.71
N ASP A 51 17.79 -8.14 0.47
CA ASP A 51 19.20 -8.13 0.09
C ASP A 51 19.55 -6.88 -0.75
N ASN A 52 18.60 -5.94 -0.91
CA ASN A 52 18.74 -4.73 -1.71
C ASN A 52 19.21 -4.98 -3.16
N ILE A 53 18.59 -5.94 -3.83
CA ILE A 53 18.97 -6.38 -5.19
C ILE A 53 17.97 -5.95 -6.27
N GLY A 54 16.85 -5.32 -5.89
CA GLY A 54 15.74 -5.02 -6.79
C GLY A 54 16.13 -4.08 -7.93
N VAL A 55 17.02 -3.11 -7.69
CA VAL A 55 17.55 -2.21 -8.73
C VAL A 55 18.37 -2.98 -9.75
N ASP A 56 19.33 -3.79 -9.28
CA ASP A 56 20.25 -4.57 -10.12
C ASP A 56 19.50 -5.59 -10.99
N LEU A 57 18.44 -6.17 -10.42
CA LEU A 57 17.58 -7.13 -11.11
C LEU A 57 16.45 -6.48 -11.91
N GLY A 58 16.29 -5.15 -11.84
CA GLY A 58 15.38 -4.39 -12.68
C GLY A 58 13.89 -4.50 -12.32
N TRP A 59 13.54 -4.66 -11.03
CA TRP A 59 12.16 -4.87 -10.57
C TRP A 59 11.21 -3.73 -10.96
N TYR A 60 11.74 -2.51 -11.17
CA TYR A 60 11.00 -1.33 -11.61
C TYR A 60 10.47 -1.38 -13.07
N LYS A 61 10.81 -2.41 -13.85
CA LYS A 61 10.40 -2.53 -15.26
C LYS A 61 9.03 -3.18 -15.48
N ASN A 62 8.20 -3.27 -14.42
CA ASN A 62 7.02 -4.15 -14.32
C ASN A 62 7.43 -5.61 -14.52
N ASP A 63 7.77 -6.26 -13.41
CA ASP A 63 8.12 -7.68 -13.34
C ASP A 63 7.10 -8.41 -12.49
N ASP A 64 6.79 -9.67 -12.82
CA ASP A 64 5.90 -10.56 -12.07
C ASP A 64 6.49 -10.97 -10.70
N ARG A 65 7.55 -10.29 -10.25
CA ARG A 65 8.26 -10.50 -8.97
C ARG A 65 7.56 -9.86 -7.78
N LEU A 66 6.73 -8.84 -8.00
CA LEU A 66 5.91 -8.30 -6.91
C LEU A 66 4.73 -9.23 -6.69
N THR A 67 4.93 -10.23 -5.83
CA THR A 67 3.96 -11.33 -5.67
C THR A 67 2.96 -11.11 -4.56
N GLN A 68 3.21 -10.15 -3.68
CA GLN A 68 2.35 -9.81 -2.57
C GLN A 68 1.48 -8.61 -2.92
N SER A 69 0.48 -8.35 -2.09
CA SER A 69 -0.34 -7.15 -2.20
C SER A 69 -0.33 -6.38 -0.89
N ILE A 70 -0.32 -5.06 -0.98
CA ILE A 70 -0.31 -4.16 0.18
C ILE A 70 -1.30 -3.01 -0.02
N VAL A 71 -1.92 -2.55 1.06
CA VAL A 71 -2.91 -1.46 1.06
C VAL A 71 -2.23 -0.13 1.39
N VAL A 72 -2.05 0.71 0.39
CA VAL A 72 -1.59 2.11 0.54
C VAL A 72 -2.77 2.96 1.04
N PRO A 73 -2.62 3.80 2.08
CA PRO A 73 -1.36 4.39 2.56
C PRO A 73 -0.90 3.89 3.95
N PHE A 74 -1.19 2.64 4.30
CA PHE A 74 -0.80 2.12 5.61
C PHE A 74 0.66 1.67 5.62
N ALA A 75 1.36 1.90 6.73
CA ALA A 75 2.69 1.32 6.95
C ALA A 75 2.61 -0.21 7.01
N TRP A 76 3.59 -0.93 6.45
CA TRP A 76 3.59 -2.40 6.41
C TRP A 76 3.63 -3.05 7.81
N GLU A 77 3.94 -2.31 8.88
CA GLU A 77 3.80 -2.79 10.26
C GLU A 77 2.35 -2.79 10.75
N SER A 78 1.42 -2.19 10.02
CA SER A 78 0.00 -2.14 10.36
C SER A 78 -0.75 -3.33 9.77
N HIS A 79 -1.67 -3.90 10.55
CA HIS A 79 -2.62 -4.91 10.03
C HIS A 79 -3.45 -4.40 8.85
N LEU A 80 -3.75 -3.09 8.81
CA LEU A 80 -4.52 -2.51 7.71
C LEU A 80 -3.78 -2.53 6.37
N ALA A 81 -2.45 -2.55 6.38
CA ALA A 81 -1.66 -2.67 5.15
C ALA A 81 -1.84 -4.05 4.48
N TRP A 82 -2.28 -5.06 5.22
CA TRP A 82 -2.42 -6.43 4.75
C TRP A 82 -3.88 -6.89 4.64
N ASP A 83 -4.83 -5.94 4.63
CA ASP A 83 -6.27 -6.22 4.72
C ASP A 83 -6.68 -7.04 5.95
N GLU A 84 -5.84 -7.01 6.99
CA GLU A 84 -5.99 -7.77 8.23
C GLU A 84 -6.54 -6.90 9.36
N GLY A 85 -7.19 -5.78 9.04
CA GLY A 85 -7.68 -4.81 10.03
C GLY A 85 -8.55 -5.42 11.15
N HIS A 86 -9.25 -6.53 10.87
CA HIS A 86 -10.04 -7.28 11.83
C HIS A 86 -9.20 -7.95 12.95
N LEU A 87 -7.89 -8.14 12.74
CA LEU A 87 -6.95 -8.64 13.75
C LEU A 87 -6.47 -7.54 14.70
N ALA A 88 -6.65 -6.27 14.33
CA ALA A 88 -6.15 -5.14 15.10
C ALA A 88 -6.95 -4.95 16.40
N SER A 89 -6.25 -4.92 17.52
CA SER A 89 -6.81 -4.63 18.83
C SER A 89 -5.78 -3.96 19.74
N ASN A 90 -6.18 -3.57 20.95
CA ASN A 90 -5.23 -3.05 21.95
C ASN A 90 -4.13 -4.06 22.29
N ASP A 91 -4.46 -5.36 22.25
CA ASP A 91 -3.50 -6.42 22.52
C ASP A 91 -2.69 -6.78 21.26
N ASN A 92 -3.23 -6.62 20.05
CA ASN A 92 -2.56 -6.96 18.80
C ASN A 92 -2.48 -5.75 17.86
N TRP A 93 -1.44 -4.94 18.01
CA TRP A 93 -1.32 -3.63 17.38
C TRP A 93 -0.30 -3.54 16.24
N PHE A 94 0.42 -4.62 15.92
CA PHE A 94 1.36 -4.67 14.80
C PHE A 94 1.21 -5.97 13.99
N SER A 95 1.42 -5.87 12.68
CA SER A 95 1.49 -7.01 11.77
C SER A 95 2.84 -7.70 11.85
N LYS A 96 2.83 -9.03 11.77
CA LYS A 96 4.06 -9.84 11.76
C LYS A 96 4.69 -9.96 10.36
N HIS A 97 4.01 -9.54 9.30
CA HIS A 97 4.53 -9.61 7.92
C HIS A 97 5.82 -8.81 7.73
N ALA A 98 6.04 -7.75 8.53
CA ALA A 98 7.26 -6.93 8.48
C ALA A 98 8.53 -7.63 9.03
N PHE A 99 8.43 -8.85 9.55
CA PHE A 99 9.54 -9.58 10.18
C PHE A 99 10.08 -10.70 9.31
N ARG A 100 11.40 -10.95 9.37
CA ARG A 100 12.03 -12.06 8.62
C ARG A 100 11.56 -13.44 9.08
N GLN A 101 11.22 -13.57 10.36
CA GLN A 101 10.85 -14.83 11.02
C GLN A 101 9.60 -14.62 11.89
N PRO A 102 8.43 -14.38 11.25
CA PRO A 102 7.20 -13.95 11.94
C PRO A 102 6.75 -14.92 13.04
N GLU A 103 7.02 -16.22 12.88
CA GLU A 103 6.68 -17.26 13.84
C GLU A 103 7.42 -17.14 15.18
N LYS A 104 8.58 -16.47 15.20
CA LYS A 104 9.37 -16.22 16.41
C LYS A 104 8.97 -14.94 17.13
N VAL A 105 8.13 -14.12 16.50
CA VAL A 105 7.75 -12.80 17.00
C VAL A 105 6.59 -12.90 17.99
N ASN A 106 6.75 -12.26 19.15
CA ASN A 106 5.72 -12.06 20.16
C ASN A 106 5.88 -10.70 20.86
N HIS A 107 4.94 -10.33 21.72
CA HIS A 107 4.94 -8.99 22.34
C HIS A 107 6.14 -8.72 23.26
N ALA A 108 6.82 -9.76 23.75
CA ALA A 108 7.99 -9.59 24.61
C ALA A 108 9.27 -9.35 23.81
N ASN A 109 9.38 -9.84 22.56
CA ASN A 109 10.63 -9.82 21.81
C ASN A 109 10.58 -9.06 20.47
N TYR A 110 9.41 -8.58 20.02
CA TYR A 110 9.24 -8.00 18.68
C TYR A 110 10.15 -6.79 18.36
N ARG A 111 10.70 -6.12 19.37
CA ARG A 111 11.65 -5.01 19.15
C ARG A 111 13.04 -5.50 18.75
N ASP A 112 13.39 -6.72 19.13
CA ASP A 112 14.71 -7.31 18.92
C ASP A 112 14.73 -8.29 17.73
N GLN A 113 13.59 -8.49 17.07
CA GLN A 113 13.49 -9.36 15.91
C GLN A 113 13.89 -8.62 14.64
N GLU A 114 14.57 -9.33 13.75
CA GLU A 114 14.98 -8.85 12.43
C GLU A 114 13.75 -8.54 11.55
N ARG A 115 13.80 -7.40 10.86
CA ARG A 115 12.73 -6.88 10.02
C ARG A 115 13.16 -6.77 8.57
N TYR A 116 12.20 -6.65 7.69
CA TYR A 116 12.47 -6.11 6.37
C TYR A 116 12.63 -4.59 6.49
N GLU A 117 13.63 -4.05 5.80
CA GLU A 117 13.95 -2.62 5.81
C GLU A 117 13.69 -1.99 4.43
N ILE A 118 13.57 -2.81 3.38
CA ILE A 118 13.34 -2.39 2.00
C ILE A 118 12.14 -3.13 1.46
N GLY A 119 11.22 -2.38 0.85
CA GLY A 119 10.06 -2.92 0.15
C GLY A 119 9.79 -2.15 -1.13
N TRP A 120 9.40 -2.88 -2.16
CA TRP A 120 9.01 -2.35 -3.46
C TRP A 120 7.50 -2.29 -3.58
N TYR A 121 7.00 -1.18 -4.10
CA TYR A 121 5.58 -0.94 -4.34
C TYR A 121 5.36 -0.77 -5.85
N GLY A 122 4.34 -1.42 -6.38
CA GLY A 122 3.96 -1.37 -7.79
C GLY A 122 2.47 -1.10 -7.96
N THR A 123 2.13 -0.20 -8.89
CA THR A 123 0.75 -0.04 -9.35
C THR A 123 0.75 0.45 -10.79
N LEU A 124 -0.26 0.03 -11.56
CA LEU A 124 -0.52 0.59 -12.88
C LEU A 124 -1.50 1.75 -12.75
N VAL A 125 -1.25 2.81 -13.52
CA VAL A 125 -2.09 4.03 -13.51
C VAL A 125 -2.48 4.38 -14.93
N ASP A 126 -3.77 4.37 -15.20
CA ASP A 126 -4.32 4.90 -16.45
C ASP A 126 -4.37 6.42 -16.40
N ILE A 127 -3.60 7.07 -17.27
CA ILE A 127 -3.61 8.53 -17.38
C ILE A 127 -4.81 8.97 -18.24
N PRO A 128 -5.71 9.82 -17.73
CA PRO A 128 -6.84 10.30 -18.51
C PRO A 128 -6.41 11.03 -19.77
N THR A 129 -7.09 10.77 -20.90
CA THR A 129 -6.72 11.36 -22.19
C THR A 129 -6.76 12.89 -22.21
N HIS A 130 -7.61 13.52 -21.40
CA HIS A 130 -7.68 14.97 -21.24
C HIS A 130 -6.47 15.58 -20.49
N TRP A 131 -5.54 14.76 -20.00
CA TRP A 131 -4.27 15.20 -19.40
C TRP A 131 -3.08 15.15 -20.37
N THR A 132 -3.24 14.59 -21.59
CA THR A 132 -2.12 14.31 -22.53
C THR A 132 -1.18 15.50 -22.78
N SER A 133 -1.72 16.72 -22.87
CA SER A 133 -0.92 17.95 -23.12
C SER A 133 -0.57 18.72 -21.85
N LYS A 134 -0.79 18.14 -20.67
CA LYS A 134 -0.57 18.77 -19.36
C LYS A 134 0.68 18.16 -18.69
N GLN A 135 1.26 18.91 -17.77
CA GLN A 135 2.24 18.35 -16.84
C GLN A 135 1.50 17.50 -15.80
N VAL A 136 1.73 16.19 -15.83
CA VAL A 136 1.22 15.25 -14.83
C VAL A 136 2.29 15.06 -13.76
N ILE A 137 1.90 15.16 -12.49
CA ILE A 137 2.80 15.03 -11.34
C ILE A 137 2.26 13.92 -10.44
N LEU A 138 3.08 12.91 -10.16
CA LEU A 138 2.82 11.94 -9.10
C LEU A 138 3.28 12.54 -7.77
N HIS A 139 2.42 12.48 -6.76
CA HIS A 139 2.66 13.09 -5.46
C HIS A 139 2.52 12.06 -4.35
N PHE A 140 3.60 11.86 -3.58
CA PHE A 140 3.60 11.06 -2.37
C PHE A 140 3.55 11.99 -1.16
N CYS A 141 2.48 11.91 -0.36
CA CYS A 141 2.31 12.78 0.82
C CYS A 141 3.33 12.47 1.92
N ALA A 142 3.66 11.19 2.08
CA ALA A 142 4.71 10.71 2.98
C ALA A 142 5.24 9.39 2.43
N SER A 143 6.53 9.19 2.59
CA SER A 143 7.21 7.92 2.42
C SER A 143 8.29 7.90 3.48
N ASP A 144 8.30 6.87 4.31
CA ASP A 144 9.45 6.62 5.18
C ASP A 144 10.51 5.97 4.30
N TRP A 145 11.56 6.72 3.97
CA TRP A 145 12.70 6.28 3.16
C TRP A 145 14.00 6.66 3.88
N GLU A 146 14.99 5.77 3.86
CA GLU A 146 16.35 6.10 4.30
C GLU A 146 17.05 6.95 3.23
N THR A 147 17.75 8.01 3.70
CA THR A 147 18.55 8.94 2.87
C THR A 147 19.96 8.43 2.64
#